data_AF-A0A3D0F1V9-F1
#
_entry.id   AF-A0A3D0F1V9-F1
#
_cell.length_a   1.000
_cell.length_b   1.000
_cell.length_c   1.000
_cell.angle_alpha   90.00
_cell.angle_beta   90.00
_cell.angle_gamma   90.00
#
_symmetry.space_group_name_H-M   'P 1'
#
loop_
_entity.id
_entity.type
_entity.pdbx_description
1 polymer ?
#
loop_
_entity_poly.entity_id
_entity_poly.type
_entity_poly.pdbx_seq_one_letter_code
_entity_poly.pdbx_strand_id
1 'polypeptide(L)'
;MDKKTLIESANKLKSVSPNSVKEYIDKSDKLVAEINRCMTSREDIVSLIGKENIAMMKDNHSNHVRFIASIIGSRNDEVFVETILWVFRAYRSHNFTTTYWAAQLNAWIDIIKKELSPQAYSEIYPYYEWMQLNIPLFVYFSDEKLDALKSKH
;
A
#
# COMPACT_ATOMS: atom_id res chain seq x y z
N MET A 1 -20.90 4.50 4.23
CA MET A 1 -19.72 4.09 5.01
C MET A 1 -18.83 5.31 5.06
N ASP A 2 -18.33 5.69 6.23
CA ASP A 2 -17.51 6.90 6.38
C ASP A 2 -16.05 6.55 6.68
N LYS A 3 -15.19 7.56 6.63
CA LYS A 3 -13.76 7.45 6.96
C LYS A 3 -13.52 6.85 8.36
N LYS A 4 -14.40 7.14 9.32
CA LYS A 4 -14.34 6.60 10.68
C LYS A 4 -14.46 5.06 10.67
N THR A 5 -15.33 4.53 9.81
CA THR A 5 -15.50 3.08 9.63
C THR A 5 -14.21 2.41 9.13
N LEU A 6 -13.43 3.06 8.26
CA LEU A 6 -12.13 2.55 7.82
C LEU A 6 -11.14 2.45 8.99
N ILE A 7 -11.02 3.51 9.79
CA ILE A 7 -10.14 3.54 10.97
C ILE A 7 -10.56 2.46 11.97
N GLU A 8 -11.86 2.35 12.26
CA GLU A 8 -12.39 1.31 13.14
C GLU A 8 -12.12 -0.10 12.64
N SER A 9 -12.12 -0.32 11.31
CA SER A 9 -11.76 -1.61 10.73
C SER A 9 -10.25 -1.88 10.82
N ALA A 10 -9.40 -0.87 10.63
CA ALA A 10 -7.95 -0.98 10.80
C ALA A 10 -7.58 -1.31 12.25
N ASN A 11 -8.29 -0.72 13.23
CA ASN A 11 -8.13 -1.01 14.66
C ASN A 11 -8.33 -2.51 15.01
N LYS A 12 -9.04 -3.28 14.17
CA LYS A 12 -9.26 -4.72 14.39
C LYS A 12 -8.09 -5.60 13.94
N LEU A 13 -7.11 -5.05 13.23
CA LEU A 13 -5.89 -5.77 12.88
C LEU A 13 -5.14 -6.19 14.14
N LYS A 14 -4.47 -7.34 14.10
CA LYS A 14 -3.67 -7.83 15.23
C LYS A 14 -2.31 -7.15 15.22
N SER A 15 -1.73 -6.93 16.40
CA SER A 15 -0.35 -6.47 16.51
C SER A 15 0.62 -7.52 15.95
N VAL A 16 1.69 -7.03 15.33
CA VAL A 16 2.80 -7.86 14.83
C VAL A 16 3.84 -8.03 15.93
N SER A 17 4.43 -9.22 16.07
CA SER A 17 5.45 -9.47 17.09
C SER A 17 6.75 -8.72 16.77
N PRO A 18 7.55 -8.33 17.77
CA PRO A 18 8.82 -7.63 17.54
C PRO A 18 9.78 -8.38 16.61
N ASN A 19 9.77 -9.73 16.63
CA ASN A 19 10.58 -10.55 15.75
C ASN A 19 10.14 -10.44 14.29
N SER A 20 8.82 -10.49 14.02
CA SER A 20 8.28 -10.33 12.67
C SER A 20 8.47 -8.91 12.15
N VAL A 21 8.33 -7.88 13.00
CA VAL A 21 8.66 -6.48 12.64
C VAL A 21 10.13 -6.37 12.26
N LYS A 22 11.03 -6.93 13.08
CA LYS A 22 12.47 -6.94 12.79
C LYS A 22 12.77 -7.65 11.48
N GLU A 23 12.19 -8.82 11.25
CA GLU A 23 12.41 -9.57 9.99
C GLU A 23 11.97 -8.77 8.77
N TYR A 24 10.80 -8.11 8.84
CA TYR A 24 10.31 -7.25 7.77
C TYR A 24 11.27 -6.08 7.49
N ILE A 25 11.79 -5.44 8.55
CA ILE A 25 12.79 -4.37 8.45
C ILE A 25 14.09 -4.90 7.82
N ASP A 26 14.65 -5.99 8.36
CA ASP A 26 15.89 -6.60 7.89
C ASP A 26 15.81 -7.00 6.39
N LYS A 27 14.62 -7.36 5.91
CA LYS A 27 14.37 -7.75 4.51
C LYS A 27 13.91 -6.60 3.61
N SER A 28 13.83 -5.36 4.11
CA SER A 28 13.27 -4.22 3.37
C SER A 28 13.88 -4.05 1.98
N ASP A 29 15.21 -4.09 1.86
CA ASP A 29 15.89 -3.91 0.58
C ASP A 29 15.55 -5.02 -0.42
N LYS A 30 15.44 -6.26 0.06
CA LYS A 30 15.04 -7.41 -0.75
C LYS A 30 13.59 -7.28 -1.22
N LEU A 31 12.69 -6.89 -0.32
CA LEU A 31 11.27 -6.67 -0.62
C LEU A 31 11.10 -5.58 -1.70
N VAL A 32 11.79 -4.44 -1.54
CA VAL A 32 11.79 -3.34 -2.53
C VAL A 32 12.36 -3.79 -3.88
N ALA A 33 13.45 -4.56 -3.89
CA ALA A 33 14.02 -5.08 -5.12
C ALA A 33 13.06 -6.01 -5.87
N GLU A 34 12.39 -6.93 -5.15
CA GLU A 34 11.45 -7.87 -5.76
C GLU A 34 10.19 -7.20 -6.31
N ILE A 35 9.59 -6.24 -5.60
CA ILE A 35 8.39 -5.55 -6.11
C ILE A 35 8.74 -4.71 -7.33
N ASN A 36 9.90 -4.05 -7.33
CA ASN A 36 10.37 -3.27 -8.46
C ASN A 36 10.53 -4.19 -9.66
N ARG A 37 11.23 -5.31 -9.50
CA ARG A 37 11.40 -6.32 -10.56
C ARG A 37 10.05 -6.84 -11.06
N CYS A 38 9.15 -7.22 -10.15
CA CYS A 38 7.84 -7.76 -10.48
C CYS A 38 7.01 -6.76 -11.31
N MET A 39 6.86 -5.53 -10.80
CA MET A 39 6.01 -4.53 -11.44
C MET A 39 6.61 -3.98 -12.75
N THR A 40 7.94 -3.78 -12.83
CA THR A 40 8.57 -3.32 -14.08
C THR A 40 8.57 -4.38 -15.18
N SER A 41 8.40 -5.66 -14.83
CA SER A 41 8.35 -6.75 -15.81
C SER A 41 6.94 -6.97 -16.40
N ARG A 42 5.93 -6.21 -15.94
CA ARG A 42 4.57 -6.33 -16.47
C ARG A 42 4.46 -5.68 -17.83
N GLU A 43 3.81 -6.37 -18.78
CA GLU A 43 3.54 -5.84 -20.11
C GLU A 43 2.61 -4.62 -20.07
N ASP A 44 1.68 -4.59 -19.12
CA ASP A 44 0.68 -3.52 -18.96
C ASP A 44 1.17 -2.36 -18.07
N ILE A 45 2.44 -2.33 -17.65
CA ILE A 45 2.90 -1.38 -16.63
C ILE A 45 2.65 0.09 -17.01
N VAL A 46 2.89 0.46 -18.27
CA VAL A 46 2.66 1.83 -18.77
C VAL A 46 1.18 2.19 -18.71
N SER A 47 0.28 1.24 -18.97
CA SER A 47 -1.17 1.44 -18.83
C SER A 47 -1.59 1.60 -17.37
N LEU A 48 -0.87 0.99 -16.44
CA LEU A 48 -1.16 1.07 -15.00
C LEU A 48 -0.73 2.39 -14.37
N ILE A 49 0.46 2.90 -14.72
CA ILE A 49 1.07 4.05 -14.03
C ILE A 49 1.19 5.30 -14.88
N GLY A 50 0.91 5.24 -16.19
CA GLY A 50 1.19 6.33 -17.13
C GLY A 50 2.62 6.32 -17.67
N LYS A 51 2.85 7.04 -18.77
CA LYS A 51 4.19 7.17 -19.37
C LYS A 51 5.13 7.90 -18.39
N GLU A 52 6.40 7.50 -18.38
CA GLU A 52 7.48 8.13 -17.61
C GLU A 52 7.40 8.03 -16.07
N ASN A 53 6.42 7.32 -15.51
CA ASN A 53 6.21 7.22 -14.06
C ASN A 53 6.93 6.06 -13.35
N ILE A 54 7.83 5.35 -14.04
CA ILE A 54 8.56 4.20 -13.46
C ILE A 54 9.38 4.60 -12.23
N ALA A 55 10.06 5.75 -12.26
CA ALA A 55 10.84 6.23 -11.11
C ALA A 55 9.93 6.49 -9.90
N MET A 56 8.84 7.22 -10.10
CA MET A 56 7.85 7.51 -9.05
C MET A 56 7.23 6.24 -8.46
N MET A 57 6.97 5.22 -9.29
CA MET A 57 6.50 3.91 -8.81
C MET A 57 7.53 3.23 -7.89
N LYS A 58 8.82 3.25 -8.26
CA LYS A 58 9.88 2.67 -7.43
C LYS A 58 10.07 3.42 -6.10
N ASP A 59 9.92 4.74 -6.13
CA ASP A 59 9.91 5.57 -4.92
C ASP A 59 8.71 5.21 -4.04
N ASN A 60 7.52 5.04 -4.62
CA ASN A 60 6.34 4.56 -3.91
C ASN A 60 6.58 3.23 -3.21
N HIS A 61 7.18 2.26 -3.90
CA HIS A 61 7.49 0.96 -3.31
C HIS A 61 8.46 1.07 -2.12
N SER A 62 9.48 1.92 -2.25
CA SER A 62 10.43 2.19 -1.18
C SER A 62 9.77 2.87 0.03
N ASN A 63 8.86 3.80 -0.23
CA ASN A 63 8.08 4.48 0.80
C ASN A 63 7.07 3.54 1.47
N HIS A 64 6.43 2.65 0.69
CA HIS A 64 5.50 1.65 1.19
C HIS A 64 6.16 0.75 2.23
N VAL A 65 7.35 0.21 1.94
CA VAL A 65 8.04 -0.68 2.90
C VAL A 65 8.38 0.05 4.19
N ARG A 66 8.94 1.26 4.12
CA ARG A 66 9.25 2.08 5.32
C ARG A 66 8.00 2.40 6.11
N PHE A 67 6.92 2.74 5.42
CA PHE A 67 5.65 3.10 6.04
C PHE A 67 5.02 1.90 6.75
N ILE A 68 4.91 0.76 6.08
CA ILE A 68 4.37 -0.46 6.71
C ILE A 68 5.23 -0.87 7.90
N ALA A 69 6.57 -0.84 7.79
CA ALA A 69 7.47 -1.11 8.92
C ALA A 69 7.18 -0.20 10.13
N SER A 70 6.97 1.11 9.88
CA SER A 70 6.57 2.06 10.92
C SER A 70 5.22 1.70 11.56
N ILE A 71 4.21 1.33 10.76
CA ILE A 71 2.87 1.02 11.26
C ILE A 71 2.85 -0.27 12.07
N ILE A 72 3.54 -1.33 11.62
CA ILE A 72 3.57 -2.60 12.35
C ILE A 72 4.47 -2.55 13.59
N GLY A 73 5.49 -1.68 13.59
CA GLY A 73 6.38 -1.47 14.74
C GLY A 73 5.86 -0.48 15.78
N SER A 74 5.08 0.52 15.36
CA SER A 74 4.47 1.53 16.23
C SER A 74 3.08 1.88 15.70
N ARG A 75 2.07 1.17 16.21
CA ARG A 75 0.74 1.21 15.65
C ARG A 75 0.06 2.57 15.83
N ASN A 76 -0.39 3.14 14.71
CA ASN A 76 -1.27 4.29 14.67
C ASN A 76 -2.23 4.13 13.47
N ASP A 77 -3.45 3.69 13.74
CA ASP A 77 -4.42 3.34 12.70
C ASP A 77 -5.00 4.57 11.97
N GLU A 78 -5.03 5.75 12.63
CA GLU A 78 -5.41 7.00 11.98
C GLU A 78 -4.35 7.41 10.95
N VAL A 79 -3.06 7.40 11.34
CA VAL A 79 -1.95 7.65 10.41
C VAL A 79 -1.92 6.61 9.30
N PHE A 80 -2.23 5.34 9.61
CA PHE A 80 -2.31 4.28 8.62
C PHE A 80 -3.32 4.62 7.50
N VAL A 81 -4.55 4.92 7.89
CA VAL A 81 -5.64 5.25 6.96
C VAL A 81 -5.38 6.57 6.22
N GLU A 82 -4.95 7.62 6.93
CA GLU A 82 -4.70 8.94 6.31
C GLU A 82 -3.66 8.87 5.22
N THR A 83 -2.56 8.15 5.48
CA THR A 83 -1.45 8.06 4.54
C THR A 83 -1.86 7.28 3.30
N ILE A 84 -2.61 6.18 3.44
CA ILE A 84 -3.12 5.43 2.29
C ILE A 84 -4.04 6.32 1.44
N LEU A 85 -4.99 7.02 2.06
CA LEU A 85 -5.90 7.92 1.34
C LEU A 85 -5.15 9.05 0.64
N TRP A 86 -4.08 9.58 1.25
CA TRP A 86 -3.22 10.58 0.63
C TRP A 86 -2.45 10.03 -0.57
N VAL A 87 -1.86 8.82 -0.46
CA VAL A 87 -1.16 8.15 -1.55
C VAL A 87 -2.10 7.92 -2.74
N PHE A 88 -3.31 7.42 -2.52
CA PHE A 88 -4.29 7.24 -3.59
C PHE A 88 -4.57 8.55 -4.35
N ARG A 89 -4.78 9.66 -3.62
CA ARG A 89 -4.99 10.98 -4.24
C ARG A 89 -3.78 11.48 -5.02
N ALA A 90 -2.60 11.46 -4.40
CA ALA A 90 -1.37 12.00 -4.99
C ALA A 90 -1.05 11.27 -6.31
N TYR A 91 -1.08 9.95 -6.32
CA TYR A 91 -0.68 9.16 -7.50
C TYR A 91 -1.74 9.19 -8.60
N ARG A 92 -3.02 9.34 -8.25
CA ARG A 92 -4.09 9.58 -9.25
C ARG A 92 -3.87 10.88 -10.03
N SER A 93 -3.37 11.94 -9.39
CA SER A 93 -2.99 13.18 -10.09
C SER A 93 -1.78 13.02 -11.03
N HIS A 94 -1.03 11.91 -10.90
CA HIS A 94 0.08 11.52 -11.77
C HIS A 94 -0.29 10.40 -12.74
N ASN A 95 -1.56 10.21 -13.09
CA ASN A 95 -2.04 9.20 -14.05
C ASN A 95 -1.92 7.73 -13.61
N PHE A 96 -1.70 7.45 -12.32
CA PHE A 96 -1.84 6.09 -11.83
C PHE A 96 -3.32 5.68 -11.86
N THR A 97 -3.59 4.51 -12.43
CA THR A 97 -4.94 3.95 -12.55
C THR A 97 -5.39 3.32 -11.24
N THR A 98 -6.69 3.09 -11.07
CA THR A 98 -7.20 2.37 -9.90
C THR A 98 -6.77 0.90 -9.90
N THR A 99 -6.58 0.30 -11.08
CA THR A 99 -6.14 -1.10 -11.25
C THR A 99 -4.69 -1.31 -10.82
N TYR A 100 -3.85 -0.28 -10.85
CA TYR A 100 -2.48 -0.34 -10.31
C TYR A 100 -2.46 -0.77 -8.83
N TRP A 101 -3.39 -0.27 -8.01
CA TRP A 101 -3.42 -0.58 -6.57
C TRP A 101 -3.63 -2.07 -6.33
N ALA A 102 -4.57 -2.68 -7.05
CA ALA A 102 -4.80 -4.12 -6.99
C ALA A 102 -3.58 -4.90 -7.49
N ALA A 103 -2.97 -4.46 -8.61
CA ALA A 103 -1.80 -5.11 -9.18
C ALA A 103 -0.60 -5.12 -8.21
N GLN A 104 -0.26 -3.98 -7.59
CA GLN A 104 0.87 -3.92 -6.66
C GLN A 104 0.59 -4.66 -5.35
N LEU A 105 -0.64 -4.62 -4.82
CA LEU A 105 -0.97 -5.28 -3.55
C LEU A 105 -0.95 -6.81 -3.70
N ASN A 106 -1.40 -7.33 -4.85
CA ASN A 106 -1.24 -8.75 -5.19
C ASN A 106 0.24 -9.14 -5.22
N ALA A 107 1.06 -8.35 -5.93
CA ALA A 107 2.49 -8.60 -6.01
C ALA A 107 3.17 -8.55 -4.63
N TRP A 108 2.78 -7.59 -3.79
CA TRP A 108 3.27 -7.52 -2.41
C TRP A 108 2.93 -8.76 -1.61
N ILE A 109 1.66 -9.20 -1.63
CA ILE A 109 1.20 -10.41 -0.92
C ILE A 109 2.04 -11.63 -1.33
N ASP A 110 2.27 -11.81 -2.63
CA ASP A 110 3.10 -12.91 -3.15
C ASP A 110 4.56 -12.80 -2.69
N ILE A 111 5.13 -11.60 -2.71
CA ILE A 111 6.51 -11.34 -2.30
C ILE A 111 6.68 -11.59 -0.81
N ILE A 112 5.82 -11.05 0.06
CA ILE A 112 5.96 -11.24 1.51
C ILE A 112 5.76 -12.71 1.89
N LYS A 113 4.91 -13.45 1.17
CA LYS A 113 4.73 -14.90 1.37
C LYS A 113 5.98 -15.69 1.03
N LYS A 114 6.69 -15.28 -0.03
CA LYS A 114 7.90 -15.95 -0.52
C LYS A 114 9.13 -15.59 0.31
N GLU A 115 9.24 -14.33 0.71
CA GLU A 115 10.48 -13.79 1.28
C GLU A 115 10.48 -13.79 2.81
N LEU A 116 9.33 -13.76 3.49
CA LEU A 116 9.26 -13.80 4.96
C LEU A 116 9.11 -15.23 5.49
N SER A 117 9.47 -15.42 6.76
CA SER A 117 9.16 -16.65 7.49
C SER A 117 7.64 -16.88 7.57
N PRO A 118 7.18 -18.13 7.72
CA PRO A 118 5.75 -18.43 7.87
C PRO A 118 5.09 -17.66 9.02
N GLN A 119 5.83 -17.46 10.13
CA GLN A 119 5.35 -16.67 11.25
C GLN A 119 5.17 -15.20 10.86
N ALA A 120 6.22 -14.55 10.35
CA ALA A 120 6.16 -13.14 9.98
C ALA A 120 5.11 -12.87 8.89
N TYR A 121 5.03 -13.75 7.89
CA TYR A 121 3.97 -13.67 6.89
C TYR A 121 2.58 -13.75 7.53
N SER A 122 2.33 -14.71 8.43
CA SER A 122 1.01 -14.86 9.07
C SER A 122 0.58 -13.64 9.90
N GLU A 123 1.53 -12.92 10.49
CA GLU A 123 1.27 -11.71 11.27
C GLU A 123 1.10 -10.46 10.40
N ILE A 124 1.83 -10.37 9.28
CA ILE A 124 1.89 -9.18 8.42
C ILE A 124 0.85 -9.23 7.29
N TYR A 125 0.56 -10.41 6.73
CA TYR A 125 -0.43 -10.60 5.67
C TYR A 125 -1.79 -9.91 5.93
N PRO A 126 -2.38 -9.95 7.15
CA PRO A 126 -3.64 -9.28 7.43
C PRO A 126 -3.65 -7.77 7.11
N TYR A 127 -2.50 -7.08 7.22
CA TYR A 127 -2.40 -5.67 6.86
C TYR A 127 -2.52 -5.46 5.34
N TYR A 128 -1.89 -6.33 4.55
CA TYR A 128 -1.95 -6.29 3.09
C TYR A 128 -3.32 -6.70 2.56
N GLU A 129 -3.90 -7.76 3.13
CA GLU A 129 -5.26 -8.19 2.82
C GLU A 129 -6.28 -7.09 3.15
N TRP A 130 -6.14 -6.43 4.31
CA TRP A 130 -7.00 -5.32 4.67
C TRP A 130 -6.87 -4.16 3.68
N MET A 131 -5.66 -3.79 3.25
CA MET A 131 -5.49 -2.78 2.20
C MET A 131 -6.17 -3.20 0.89
N GLN A 132 -6.02 -4.46 0.48
CA GLN A 132 -6.59 -4.99 -0.77
C GLN A 132 -8.13 -4.98 -0.75
N LEU A 133 -8.75 -5.46 0.33
CA LEU A 133 -10.21 -5.50 0.47
C LEU A 133 -10.84 -4.11 0.53
N ASN A 134 -10.09 -3.11 1.02
CA ASN A 134 -10.57 -1.74 1.16
C ASN A 134 -10.23 -0.81 -0.04
N ILE A 135 -9.60 -1.31 -1.11
CA ILE A 135 -9.33 -0.53 -2.33
C ILE A 135 -10.57 0.25 -2.82
N PRO A 136 -11.78 -0.34 -2.94
CA PRO A 136 -12.95 0.41 -3.41
C PRO A 136 -13.29 1.62 -2.54
N LEU A 137 -13.10 1.50 -1.22
CA LEU A 137 -13.34 2.60 -0.29
C LEU A 137 -12.25 3.66 -0.39
N PHE A 138 -10.99 3.26 -0.57
CA PHE A 138 -9.89 4.22 -0.77
C PHE A 138 -10.11 5.06 -2.03
N VAL A 139 -10.54 4.43 -3.13
CA VAL A 139 -10.90 5.11 -4.38
C VAL A 139 -12.05 6.08 -4.15
N TYR A 140 -13.12 5.62 -3.50
CA TYR A 140 -14.29 6.44 -3.20
C TYR A 140 -13.91 7.73 -2.43
N PHE A 141 -13.19 7.59 -1.30
CA PHE A 141 -12.82 8.73 -0.46
C PHE A 141 -11.68 9.59 -1.04
N SER A 142 -10.84 9.03 -1.93
CA SER A 142 -9.84 9.82 -2.63
C SER A 142 -10.48 10.72 -3.69
N ASP A 143 -11.49 10.20 -4.40
CA ASP A 143 -12.12 10.89 -5.53
C ASP A 143 -13.12 11.95 -5.04
N GLU A 144 -13.91 11.70 -3.99
CA GLU A 144 -14.83 12.70 -3.39
C GLU A 144 -14.13 14.04 -3.05
N LYS A 145 -12.91 13.97 -2.51
CA LYS A 145 -12.14 15.18 -2.18
C LYS A 145 -11.52 15.85 -3.41
N LEU A 146 -11.15 15.09 -4.44
CA LEU A 146 -10.63 15.67 -5.67
C LEU A 146 -11.72 16.46 -6.41
N ASP A 147 -12.94 15.95 -6.45
CA ASP A 147 -14.07 16.62 -7.09
C ASP A 147 -14.54 17.86 -6.29
N ALA A 148 -14.48 17.80 -4.96
CA ALA A 148 -14.73 18.96 -4.10
C ALA A 148 -13.69 20.09 -4.27
N LEU A 149 -12.43 19.77 -4.61
CA LEU A 149 -11.39 20.75 -4.92
C LEU A 149 -11.58 21.35 -6.32
N LYS A 150 -11.97 20.53 -7.31
CA LYS A 150 -12.26 21.01 -8.68
C LYS A 150 -13.50 21.90 -8.74
N SER A 151 -14.52 21.63 -7.93
CA SER A 151 -15.77 22.40 -7.90
C SER A 151 -15.65 23.76 -7.19
N LYS A 152 -14.49 24.07 -6.60
CA LYS A 152 -14.20 25.35 -5.93
C LYS A 152 -13.37 26.32 -6.79
N HIS A 153 -13.12 25.96 -8.04
CA HIS A 153 -12.45 26.77 -9.06
C HIS A 153 -13.37 26.94 -10.27
#